data_AF-M1YV07-F1
#
_entry.id   AF-M1YV07-F1
#
_cell.length_a   1.000
_cell.length_b   1.000
_cell.length_c   1.000
_cell.angle_alpha   90.00
_cell.angle_beta   90.00
_cell.angle_gamma   90.00
#
_symmetry.space_group_name_H-M   'P 1'
#
loop_
_entity.id
_entity.type
_entity.pdbx_description
1 polymer ?
#
loop_
_entity_poly.entity_id
_entity_poly.type
_entity_poly.pdbx_seq_one_letter_code
_entity_poly.pdbx_strand_id
1 'polypeptide(L)'
;MSAKDKEKWNAKYEATDCLAGREPCQWLVDHAPLLPSGGRALDLAMGEGRNALYLAERGCRVTGVDISEVAIDRVRRLAREKSLRIEGIAADLDTYPIEKNAYDAILCFYFLDRRLFPAIREGLKPGGLLIYETFNQDYLKYSRFRPEWVLAPNELLKMFGDWLVLHYREVDDPKEEKAFASIVARKPLQE
;
A
#
# COMPACT_ATOMS: atom_id res chain seq x y z
N MET A 1 17.51 -11.90 1.76
CA MET A 1 16.54 -11.80 2.87
C MET A 1 15.14 -12.32 2.49
N SER A 2 14.85 -12.55 1.21
CA SER A 2 13.54 -12.99 0.68
C SER A 2 12.92 -14.29 1.23
N ALA A 3 13.69 -15.40 1.33
CA ALA A 3 13.09 -16.71 1.61
C ALA A 3 12.48 -16.84 3.01
N LYS A 4 13.16 -16.30 4.03
CA LYS A 4 12.67 -16.32 5.42
C LYS A 4 11.44 -15.44 5.60
N ASP A 5 11.41 -14.27 4.95
CA ASP A 5 10.24 -13.39 5.02
C ASP A 5 9.04 -14.00 4.27
N LYS A 6 9.28 -14.65 3.12
CA LYS A 6 8.26 -15.43 2.41
C LYS A 6 7.65 -16.52 3.29
N GLU A 7 8.47 -17.39 3.88
CA GLU A 7 8.01 -18.46 4.78
C GLU A 7 7.21 -17.91 5.96
N LYS A 8 7.73 -16.87 6.60
CA LYS A 8 7.08 -16.20 7.73
C LYS A 8 5.69 -15.64 7.35
N TRP A 9 5.56 -14.97 6.21
CA TRP A 9 4.29 -14.40 5.78
C TRP A 9 3.31 -15.46 5.29
N ASN A 10 3.77 -16.46 4.54
CA ASN A 10 2.94 -17.61 4.16
C ASN A 10 2.32 -18.27 5.40
N ALA A 11 3.14 -18.58 6.42
CA ALA A 11 2.66 -19.20 7.66
C ALA A 11 1.60 -18.35 8.38
N LYS A 12 1.76 -17.01 8.41
CA LYS A 12 0.76 -16.10 8.99
C LYS A 12 -0.56 -16.13 8.24
N TYR A 13 -0.52 -16.10 6.91
CA TYR A 13 -1.72 -16.13 6.11
C TYR A 13 -2.40 -17.50 6.16
N GLU A 14 -1.66 -18.61 6.18
CA GLU A 14 -2.23 -19.95 6.36
C GLU A 14 -2.98 -20.09 7.69
N ALA A 15 -2.42 -19.54 8.76
CA ALA A 15 -2.99 -19.62 10.09
C ALA A 15 -4.22 -18.72 10.32
N THR A 16 -4.58 -17.83 9.40
CA THR A 16 -5.64 -16.83 9.61
C THR A 16 -6.45 -16.58 8.34
N ASP A 17 -7.77 -16.72 8.39
CA ASP A 17 -8.67 -16.59 7.21
C ASP A 17 -8.74 -15.16 6.65
N CYS A 18 -8.36 -14.14 7.43
CA CYS A 18 -8.13 -12.78 6.95
C CYS A 18 -7.30 -11.95 7.95
N LEU A 19 -6.00 -11.77 7.69
CA LEU A 19 -5.06 -11.21 8.68
C LEU A 19 -5.32 -9.72 8.95
N ALA A 20 -5.65 -8.95 7.90
CA ALA A 20 -5.88 -7.50 7.99
C ALA A 20 -7.38 -7.12 7.96
N GLY A 21 -8.28 -8.11 7.95
CA GLY A 21 -9.70 -7.89 7.71
C GLY A 21 -10.05 -7.67 6.23
N ARG A 22 -11.35 -7.79 5.91
CA ARG A 22 -11.85 -7.79 4.52
C ARG A 22 -12.18 -6.39 4.00
N GLU A 23 -12.47 -5.45 4.90
CA GLU A 23 -12.81 -4.07 4.53
C GLU A 23 -11.57 -3.27 4.12
N PRO A 24 -11.68 -2.39 3.10
CA PRO A 24 -10.59 -1.51 2.71
C PRO A 24 -10.20 -0.55 3.85
N CYS A 25 -8.97 -0.03 3.79
CA CYS A 25 -8.53 0.96 4.77
C CYS A 25 -9.40 2.21 4.68
N GLN A 26 -9.87 2.75 5.81
CA GLN A 26 -10.71 3.95 5.82
C GLN A 26 -10.02 5.13 5.11
N TRP A 27 -8.70 5.29 5.28
CA TRP A 27 -7.92 6.30 4.58
C TRP A 27 -8.02 6.19 3.05
N LEU A 28 -8.08 4.95 2.51
CA LEU A 28 -8.32 4.75 1.08
C LEU A 28 -9.74 5.16 0.70
N VAL A 29 -10.74 4.73 1.46
CA VAL A 29 -12.16 5.00 1.18
C VAL A 29 -12.44 6.51 1.17
N ASP A 30 -11.94 7.24 2.17
CA ASP A 30 -12.14 8.69 2.31
C ASP A 30 -11.57 9.47 1.12
N HIS A 31 -10.49 8.98 0.51
CA HIS A 31 -9.76 9.65 -0.56
C HIS A 31 -9.99 9.02 -1.94
N ALA A 32 -10.77 7.95 -2.02
CA ALA A 32 -11.14 7.29 -3.26
C ALA A 32 -11.84 8.21 -4.28
N PRO A 33 -12.59 9.27 -3.90
CA PRO A 33 -13.11 10.25 -4.86
C PRO A 33 -12.05 11.05 -5.61
N LEU A 34 -10.80 11.10 -5.11
CA LEU A 34 -9.69 11.76 -5.79
C LEU A 34 -9.09 10.89 -6.91
N LEU A 35 -9.29 9.57 -6.84
CA LEU A 35 -8.78 8.62 -7.81
C LEU A 35 -9.57 8.73 -9.13
N PRO A 36 -8.90 8.54 -10.28
CA PRO A 36 -9.59 8.52 -11.55
C PRO A 36 -10.62 7.38 -11.61
N SER A 37 -11.70 7.60 -12.36
CA SER A 37 -12.75 6.60 -12.65
C SER A 37 -12.21 5.53 -13.61
N GLY A 38 -11.26 4.71 -13.13
CA GLY A 38 -10.47 3.78 -13.92
C GLY A 38 -9.01 4.19 -14.05
N GLY A 39 -8.19 3.35 -14.67
CA GLY A 39 -6.73 3.55 -14.77
C GLY A 39 -5.95 2.35 -14.21
N ARG A 40 -4.62 2.48 -14.15
CA ARG A 40 -3.70 1.47 -13.60
C ARG A 40 -3.34 1.85 -12.17
N ALA A 41 -3.59 0.97 -11.22
CA ALA A 41 -3.17 1.12 -9.83
C ALA A 41 -2.13 0.04 -9.46
N LEU A 42 -1.16 0.40 -8.61
CA LEU A 42 -0.24 -0.54 -7.97
C LEU A 42 -0.54 -0.60 -6.47
N ASP A 43 -0.74 -1.79 -5.92
CA ASP A 43 -0.88 -2.02 -4.48
C ASP A 43 0.37 -2.75 -3.95
N LEU A 44 1.23 -2.02 -3.24
CA LEU A 44 2.49 -2.53 -2.71
C LEU A 44 2.28 -3.17 -1.34
N ALA A 45 2.82 -4.38 -1.15
CA ALA A 45 2.61 -5.21 0.04
C ALA A 45 1.11 -5.39 0.32
N MET A 46 0.38 -5.78 -0.75
CA MET A 46 -1.09 -5.80 -0.78
C MET A 46 -1.71 -6.80 0.20
N GLY A 47 -0.95 -7.78 0.70
CA GLY A 47 -1.46 -8.90 1.47
C GLY A 47 -2.62 -9.60 0.76
N GLU A 48 -3.75 -9.72 1.45
CA GLU A 48 -4.98 -10.33 0.92
C GLU A 48 -5.84 -9.36 0.10
N GLY A 49 -5.28 -8.23 -0.32
CA GLY A 49 -5.79 -7.42 -1.41
C GLY A 49 -7.06 -6.63 -1.12
N ARG A 50 -7.43 -6.37 0.14
CA ARG A 50 -8.63 -5.61 0.51
C ARG A 50 -8.72 -4.24 -0.20
N ASN A 51 -7.59 -3.55 -0.34
CA ASN A 51 -7.49 -2.26 -1.03
C ASN A 51 -7.55 -2.45 -2.55
N ALA A 52 -6.80 -3.42 -3.09
CA ALA A 52 -6.85 -3.80 -4.50
C ALA A 52 -8.27 -4.19 -4.98
N LEU A 53 -9.00 -4.98 -4.18
CA LEU A 53 -10.38 -5.36 -4.45
C LEU A 53 -11.29 -4.14 -4.53
N TYR A 54 -11.21 -3.25 -3.54
CA TYR A 54 -11.98 -2.01 -3.50
C TYR A 54 -11.72 -1.12 -4.73
N LEU A 55 -10.44 -0.96 -5.15
CA LEU A 55 -10.13 -0.18 -6.37
C LEU A 55 -10.60 -0.85 -7.65
N ALA A 56 -10.50 -2.18 -7.73
CA ALA A 56 -10.96 -2.92 -8.90
C ALA A 56 -12.50 -2.86 -9.04
N GLU A 57 -13.25 -2.91 -7.93
CA GLU A 57 -14.70 -2.71 -7.91
C GLU A 57 -15.11 -1.29 -8.39
N ARG A 58 -14.22 -0.30 -8.23
CA ARG A 58 -14.37 1.06 -8.76
C ARG A 58 -13.87 1.22 -10.20
N GLY A 59 -13.54 0.13 -10.88
CA GLY A 59 -13.15 0.12 -12.28
C GLY A 59 -11.65 0.28 -12.54
N CYS A 60 -10.78 0.32 -11.53
CA CYS A 60 -9.33 0.32 -11.76
C CYS A 60 -8.86 -1.06 -12.28
N ARG A 61 -7.74 -1.07 -13.01
CA ARG A 61 -6.93 -2.27 -13.25
C ARG A 61 -5.81 -2.25 -12.21
N VAL A 62 -5.84 -3.21 -11.30
CA VAL A 62 -4.91 -3.21 -10.16
C VAL A 62 -3.85 -4.29 -10.37
N THR A 63 -2.59 -3.90 -10.34
CA THR A 63 -1.49 -4.82 -10.10
C THR A 63 -1.21 -4.78 -8.59
N GLY A 64 -1.18 -5.92 -7.94
CA GLY A 64 -0.84 -6.00 -6.53
C GLY A 64 0.33 -6.94 -6.31
N VAL A 65 1.24 -6.56 -5.42
CA VAL A 65 2.47 -7.31 -5.16
C VAL A 65 2.57 -7.63 -3.69
N ASP A 66 2.82 -8.89 -3.38
CA ASP A 66 3.12 -9.36 -2.03
C ASP A 66 4.14 -10.49 -2.08
N ILE A 67 4.92 -10.66 -1.02
CA ILE A 67 5.90 -11.75 -0.94
C ILE A 67 5.22 -13.11 -0.71
N SER A 68 4.01 -13.11 -0.16
CA SER A 68 3.24 -14.30 0.21
C SER A 68 2.47 -14.86 -0.99
N GLU A 69 2.83 -16.08 -1.41
CA GLU A 69 2.08 -16.82 -2.43
C GLU A 69 0.66 -17.15 -1.95
N VAL A 70 0.51 -17.44 -0.65
CA VAL A 70 -0.78 -17.77 -0.04
C VAL A 70 -1.75 -16.59 -0.16
N ALA A 71 -1.28 -15.37 0.13
CA ALA A 71 -2.09 -14.17 0.05
C ALA A 71 -2.46 -13.84 -1.41
N ILE A 72 -1.48 -13.94 -2.31
CA ILE A 72 -1.69 -13.73 -3.75
C ILE A 72 -2.70 -14.73 -4.33
N ASP A 73 -2.63 -15.99 -3.96
CA ASP A 73 -3.56 -17.01 -4.47
C ASP A 73 -4.99 -16.79 -3.98
N ARG A 74 -5.17 -16.34 -2.72
CA ARG A 74 -6.48 -15.92 -2.21
C ARG A 74 -7.06 -14.77 -3.01
N VAL A 75 -6.26 -13.75 -3.31
CA VAL A 75 -6.71 -12.60 -4.09
C VAL A 75 -7.03 -12.99 -5.51
N ARG A 76 -6.19 -13.80 -6.17
CA ARG A 76 -6.46 -14.30 -7.52
C ARG A 76 -7.78 -15.09 -7.57
N ARG A 77 -8.09 -15.87 -6.53
CA ARG A 77 -9.37 -16.59 -6.43
C ARG A 77 -10.54 -15.61 -6.33
N LEU A 78 -10.49 -14.67 -5.38
CA LEU A 78 -11.54 -13.68 -5.18
C LEU A 78 -11.74 -12.77 -6.41
N ALA A 79 -10.65 -12.37 -7.07
CA ALA A 79 -10.70 -11.57 -8.29
C ALA A 79 -11.42 -12.32 -9.42
N ARG A 80 -11.16 -13.62 -9.59
CA ARG A 80 -11.89 -14.45 -10.57
C ARG A 80 -13.37 -14.59 -10.20
N GLU A 81 -13.67 -14.90 -8.94
CA GLU A 81 -15.05 -15.06 -8.44
C GLU A 81 -15.88 -13.79 -8.67
N LYS A 82 -15.29 -12.60 -8.47
CA LYS A 82 -15.94 -11.30 -8.64
C LYS A 82 -15.75 -10.69 -10.03
N SER A 83 -15.06 -11.37 -10.95
CA SER A 83 -14.72 -10.85 -12.28
C SER A 83 -14.01 -9.48 -12.26
N LEU A 84 -13.12 -9.28 -11.29
CA LEU A 84 -12.36 -8.05 -11.07
C LEU A 84 -11.02 -8.05 -11.82
N ARG A 85 -10.58 -6.87 -12.24
CA ARG A 85 -9.32 -6.68 -12.99
C ARG A 85 -8.12 -6.53 -12.04
N ILE A 86 -7.76 -7.63 -11.38
CA ILE A 86 -6.61 -7.69 -10.46
C ILE A 86 -5.57 -8.69 -10.97
N GLU A 87 -4.34 -8.22 -11.11
CA GLU A 87 -3.16 -9.03 -11.34
C GLU A 87 -2.38 -9.11 -10.02
N GLY A 88 -2.47 -10.26 -9.34
CA GLY A 88 -1.66 -10.53 -8.14
C GLY A 88 -0.32 -11.14 -8.51
N ILE A 89 0.77 -10.59 -7.99
CA ILE A 89 2.16 -11.03 -8.25
C ILE A 89 2.81 -11.41 -6.92
N ALA A 90 3.24 -12.66 -6.81
CA ALA A 90 4.02 -13.13 -5.68
C ALA A 90 5.50 -12.79 -5.92
N ALA A 91 6.00 -11.72 -5.31
CA ALA A 91 7.37 -11.25 -5.51
C ALA A 91 7.91 -10.51 -4.28
N ASP A 92 9.23 -10.52 -4.15
CA ASP A 92 9.92 -9.69 -3.16
C ASP A 92 10.07 -8.26 -3.69
N LEU A 93 9.55 -7.28 -2.93
CA LEU A 93 9.64 -5.86 -3.26
C LEU A 93 11.08 -5.34 -3.29
N ASP A 94 12.04 -6.03 -2.67
CA ASP A 94 13.48 -5.72 -2.80
C ASP A 94 13.96 -5.80 -4.25
N THR A 95 13.30 -6.61 -5.08
CA THR A 95 13.71 -6.90 -6.46
C THR A 95 12.62 -6.64 -7.49
N TYR A 96 11.39 -6.37 -7.07
CA TYR A 96 10.27 -6.14 -7.97
C TYR A 96 10.44 -4.83 -8.76
N PRO A 97 10.47 -4.88 -10.11
CA PRO A 97 10.67 -3.70 -10.93
C PRO A 97 9.35 -2.92 -11.07
N ILE A 98 9.20 -1.83 -10.32
CA ILE A 98 8.09 -0.89 -10.52
C ILE A 98 8.25 -0.21 -11.89
N GLU A 99 7.31 -0.46 -12.80
CA GLU A 99 7.31 0.12 -14.15
C GLU A 99 7.20 1.66 -14.08
N LYS A 100 8.14 2.37 -14.73
CA LYS A 100 8.19 3.85 -14.70
C LYS A 100 7.03 4.47 -15.45
N ASN A 101 6.46 5.55 -14.91
CA ASN A 101 5.34 6.31 -15.48
C ASN A 101 4.16 5.43 -15.94
N ALA A 102 3.89 4.35 -15.21
CA ALA A 102 2.89 3.35 -15.60
C ALA A 102 1.57 3.49 -14.83
N TYR A 103 1.61 4.04 -13.62
CA TYR A 103 0.50 4.00 -12.67
C TYR A 103 -0.16 5.36 -12.50
N ASP A 104 -1.50 5.36 -12.53
CA ASP A 104 -2.33 6.50 -12.18
C ASP A 104 -2.48 6.63 -10.65
N ALA A 105 -2.32 5.51 -9.93
CA ALA A 105 -2.28 5.48 -8.48
C ALA A 105 -1.30 4.42 -7.95
N ILE A 106 -0.61 4.73 -6.85
CA ILE A 106 0.16 3.75 -6.07
C ILE A 106 -0.33 3.79 -4.63
N LEU A 107 -0.65 2.61 -4.10
CA LEU A 107 -1.05 2.36 -2.72
C LEU A 107 0.09 1.66 -1.98
N CYS A 108 0.28 2.01 -0.70
CA CYS A 108 1.15 1.27 0.21
C CYS A 108 0.60 1.40 1.63
N PHE A 109 0.15 0.28 2.20
CA PHE A 109 -0.52 0.27 3.50
C PHE A 109 0.14 -0.71 4.45
N TYR A 110 0.38 -0.27 5.69
CA TYR A 110 0.94 -1.06 6.80
C TYR A 110 2.26 -1.77 6.47
N PHE A 111 2.99 -1.21 5.51
CA PHE A 111 4.31 -1.64 5.07
C PHE A 111 5.22 -0.43 5.02
N LEU A 112 6.51 -0.63 5.25
CA LEU A 112 7.52 0.41 5.16
C LEU A 112 8.82 -0.17 4.63
N ASP A 113 9.20 0.26 3.44
CA ASP A 113 10.56 0.17 2.95
C ASP A 113 10.94 1.48 2.25
N ARG A 114 11.86 2.21 2.88
CA ARG A 114 12.33 3.51 2.41
C ARG A 114 13.04 3.42 1.06
N ARG A 115 13.62 2.24 0.73
CA ARG A 115 14.28 1.99 -0.55
C ARG A 115 13.30 2.05 -1.73
N LEU A 116 12.00 1.86 -1.50
CA LEU A 116 10.98 1.93 -2.53
C LEU A 116 10.56 3.36 -2.89
N PHE A 117 10.87 4.37 -2.06
CA PHE A 117 10.40 5.74 -2.32
C PHE A 117 10.82 6.28 -3.69
N PRO A 118 12.08 6.12 -4.16
CA PRO A 118 12.45 6.53 -5.53
C PRO A 118 11.65 5.78 -6.61
N ALA A 119 11.47 4.46 -6.45
CA ALA A 119 10.73 3.66 -7.42
C ALA A 119 9.23 4.01 -7.46
N ILE A 120 8.62 4.32 -6.31
CA ILE A 120 7.24 4.84 -6.22
C ILE A 120 7.12 6.17 -6.98
N ARG A 121 8.09 7.07 -6.78
CA ARG A 121 8.13 8.37 -7.47
C ARG A 121 8.23 8.22 -8.98
N GLU A 122 9.09 7.33 -9.44
CA GLU A 122 9.27 7.06 -10.87
C GLU A 122 8.10 6.29 -11.47
N GLY A 123 7.45 5.42 -10.70
CA GLY A 123 6.34 4.57 -11.16
C GLY A 123 5.06 5.34 -11.45
N LEU A 124 4.78 6.38 -10.68
CA LEU A 124 3.61 7.23 -10.92
C LEU A 124 3.75 8.03 -12.23
N LYS A 125 2.68 8.09 -13.02
CA LYS A 125 2.55 9.07 -14.10
C LYS A 125 2.55 10.50 -13.56
N PRO A 126 2.93 11.51 -14.36
CA PRO A 126 2.64 12.90 -14.04
C PRO A 126 1.13 13.07 -13.73
N GLY A 127 0.80 13.73 -12.63
CA GLY A 127 -0.58 13.86 -12.14
C GLY A 127 -1.13 12.64 -11.39
N GLY A 128 -0.38 11.54 -11.30
CA GLY A 128 -0.78 10.34 -10.56
C GLY A 128 -0.77 10.55 -9.04
N LEU A 129 -1.52 9.70 -8.32
CA LEU A 129 -1.73 9.80 -6.88
C LEU A 129 -0.98 8.73 -6.08
N LEU A 130 -0.27 9.17 -5.05
CA LEU A 130 0.18 8.30 -3.97
C LEU A 130 -0.84 8.34 -2.83
N ILE A 131 -1.28 7.18 -2.35
CA ILE A 131 -2.04 7.04 -1.11
C ILE A 131 -1.27 6.07 -0.21
N TYR A 132 -0.76 6.58 0.90
CA TYR A 132 0.11 5.83 1.81
C TYR A 132 -0.42 5.94 3.24
N GLU A 133 -0.41 4.84 3.98
CA GLU A 133 -0.63 4.84 5.44
C GLU A 133 0.17 3.72 6.09
N THR A 134 1.04 4.05 7.03
CA THR A 134 1.75 3.03 7.83
C THR A 134 2.02 3.54 9.24
N PHE A 135 2.57 2.69 10.08
CA PHE A 135 2.82 2.99 11.48
C PHE A 135 3.86 4.10 11.65
N ASN A 136 3.59 5.05 12.55
CA ASN A 136 4.53 6.10 12.93
C ASN A 136 5.26 5.74 14.24
N GLN A 137 6.20 6.58 14.65
CA GLN A 137 7.04 6.34 15.83
C GLN A 137 6.25 6.16 17.12
N ASP A 138 5.08 6.80 17.26
CA ASP A 138 4.22 6.64 18.44
C ASP A 138 3.67 5.21 18.59
N TYR A 139 3.62 4.42 17.51
CA TYR A 139 3.17 3.04 17.56
C TYR A 139 4.09 2.12 18.38
N LEU A 140 5.32 2.56 18.67
CA LEU A 140 6.24 1.86 19.58
C LEU A 140 5.75 1.86 21.03
N LYS A 141 4.79 2.72 21.40
CA LYS A 141 4.12 2.68 22.70
C LYS A 141 3.24 1.44 22.87
N TYR A 142 2.69 0.93 21.77
CA TYR A 142 1.67 -0.12 21.74
C TYR A 142 2.16 -1.44 21.16
N SER A 143 3.34 -1.44 20.54
CA SER A 143 3.85 -2.59 19.82
C SER A 143 5.31 -2.87 20.14
N ARG A 144 5.74 -4.10 19.87
CA ARG A 144 7.16 -4.50 19.91
C ARG A 144 7.83 -4.34 18.53
N PHE A 145 7.34 -3.40 17.72
CA PHE A 145 7.95 -3.13 16.42
C PHE A 145 9.37 -2.64 16.60
N ARG A 146 10.20 -2.89 15.59
CA ARG A 146 11.52 -2.31 15.56
C ARG A 146 11.43 -0.86 15.10
N PRO A 147 12.26 0.06 15.62
CA PRO A 147 12.23 1.46 15.22
C PRO A 147 12.37 1.69 13.70
N GLU A 148 13.07 0.81 12.99
CA GLU A 148 13.20 0.89 11.53
C GLU A 148 11.89 0.60 10.77
N TRP A 149 10.89 -0.04 11.39
CA TRP A 149 9.60 -0.39 10.77
C TRP A 149 8.53 0.67 10.95
N VAL A 150 8.85 1.78 11.62
CA VAL A 150 7.94 2.90 11.82
C VAL A 150 8.51 4.16 11.17
N LEU A 151 7.61 5.07 10.78
CA LEU A 151 7.98 6.37 10.23
C LEU A 151 8.42 7.33 11.35
N ALA A 152 9.47 8.10 11.07
CA ALA A 152 9.82 9.25 11.88
C ALA A 152 8.81 10.40 11.67
N PRO A 153 8.72 11.37 12.60
CA PRO A 153 7.84 12.51 12.44
C PRO A 153 8.08 13.28 11.14
N ASN A 154 7.00 13.57 10.43
CA ASN A 154 7.00 14.27 9.14
C ASN A 154 7.77 13.54 8.03
N GLU A 155 8.06 12.25 8.16
CA GLU A 155 8.87 11.54 7.19
C GLU A 155 8.21 11.47 5.82
N LEU A 156 6.91 11.16 5.73
CA LEU A 156 6.20 11.18 4.45
C LEU A 156 6.18 12.57 3.79
N LEU A 157 6.06 13.65 4.59
CA LEU A 157 6.17 15.02 4.07
C LEU A 157 7.59 15.34 3.58
N LYS A 158 8.63 14.89 4.27
CA LYS A 158 10.01 15.06 3.79
C LYS A 158 10.24 14.31 2.48
N MET A 159 9.61 13.15 2.32
CA MET A 159 9.80 12.30 1.14
C MET A 159 8.94 12.68 -0.05
N PHE A 160 7.79 13.33 0.14
CA PHE A 160 6.82 13.67 -0.91
C PHE A 160 6.32 15.12 -0.88
N GLY A 161 6.98 16.00 -0.12
CA GLY A 161 6.56 17.40 0.07
C GLY A 161 6.84 18.35 -1.09
N ASP A 162 7.68 17.95 -2.05
CA ASP A 162 7.86 18.59 -3.36
C ASP A 162 6.74 18.26 -4.35
N TRP A 163 5.77 17.42 -3.97
CA TRP A 163 4.54 17.17 -4.73
C TRP A 163 3.39 18.03 -4.20
N LEU A 164 2.27 18.02 -4.93
CA LEU A 164 1.03 18.59 -4.39
C LEU A 164 0.48 17.66 -3.30
N VAL A 165 0.77 17.96 -2.04
CA VAL A 165 0.21 17.27 -0.89
C VAL A 165 -1.26 17.69 -0.73
N LEU A 166 -2.17 16.76 -0.94
CA LEU A 166 -3.62 16.99 -0.82
C LEU A 166 -4.07 16.79 0.63
N HIS A 167 -3.60 15.73 1.26
CA HIS A 167 -3.90 15.40 2.65
C HIS A 167 -2.69 14.78 3.32
N TYR A 168 -2.50 15.11 4.60
CA TYR A 168 -1.48 14.52 5.44
C TYR A 168 -1.94 14.52 6.89
N ARG A 169 -1.63 13.44 7.62
CA ARG A 169 -1.87 13.34 9.06
C ARG A 169 -0.83 12.46 9.74
N GLU A 170 -0.56 12.75 11.00
CA GLU A 170 0.00 11.80 11.96
C GLU A 170 -0.98 11.68 13.12
N VAL A 171 -1.33 10.46 13.47
CA VAL A 171 -2.33 10.14 14.48
C VAL A 171 -1.70 9.23 15.51
N ASP A 172 -1.93 9.54 16.78
CA ASP A 172 -1.73 8.64 17.91
C ASP A 172 -3.12 8.42 18.55
N ASP A 173 -3.63 7.20 18.47
CA ASP A 173 -4.91 6.80 19.06
C ASP A 173 -4.67 5.78 20.19
N PRO A 174 -4.60 6.25 21.45
CA PRO A 174 -4.43 5.38 22.59
C PRO A 174 -5.60 4.43 22.86
N LYS A 175 -6.80 4.70 22.33
CA LYS A 175 -7.97 3.82 22.56
C LYS A 175 -7.91 2.57 21.70
N GLU A 176 -7.46 2.75 20.45
CA GLU A 176 -7.26 1.67 19.49
C GLU A 176 -5.85 1.08 19.55
N GLU A 177 -5.00 1.59 20.46
CA GLU A 177 -3.59 1.23 20.63
C GLU A 177 -2.82 1.26 19.30
N LYS A 178 -3.09 2.30 18.49
CA LYS A 178 -2.58 2.42 17.13
C LYS A 178 -2.11 3.83 16.85
N ALA A 179 -1.06 3.93 16.05
CA ALA A 179 -0.56 5.22 15.61
C ALA A 179 -0.04 5.11 14.17
N PHE A 180 -0.38 6.10 13.34
CA PHE A 180 -0.17 6.07 11.90
C PHE A 180 0.29 7.42 11.37
N ALA A 181 1.08 7.39 10.29
CA ALA A 181 1.23 8.53 9.41
C ALA A 181 0.64 8.18 8.05
N SER A 182 -0.16 9.10 7.50
CA SER A 182 -0.87 8.92 6.24
C SER A 182 -0.67 10.12 5.34
N ILE A 183 -0.48 9.90 4.03
CA ILE A 183 -0.38 10.96 3.03
C ILE A 183 -1.20 10.61 1.78
N VAL A 184 -1.81 11.63 1.19
CA VAL A 184 -2.30 11.63 -0.19
C VAL A 184 -1.58 12.76 -0.93
N ALA A 185 -0.77 12.42 -1.92
CA ALA A 185 0.03 13.38 -2.67
C ALA A 185 -0.08 13.12 -4.18
N ARG A 186 -0.16 14.19 -4.97
CA ARG A 186 -0.24 14.15 -6.43
C ARG A 186 1.11 14.53 -7.03
N LYS A 187 1.69 13.61 -7.82
CA LYS A 187 2.91 13.88 -8.58
C LYS A 187 2.69 15.08 -9.51
N PRO A 188 3.60 16.07 -9.56
CA PRO A 188 3.49 17.21 -10.46
C PRO A 188 3.28 16.78 -11.91
N LEU A 189 2.57 17.61 -12.68
CA LEU A 189 2.54 17.48 -14.13
C LEU A 189 3.97 17.75 -14.64
N GLN A 190 4.39 17.03 -15.68
CA GLN A 190 5.57 17.41 -16.43
C GLN A 190 5.18 18.60 -17.30
N GLU A 191 6.00 19.65 -17.29
CA GLU A 191 5.90 20.78 -18.23
C GLU A 191 6.16 20.33 -19.67
#